data_AF-A0A7L1LHL5-F1
#
_entry.id   AF-A0A7L1LHL5-F1
#
_cell.length_a   1.000
_cell.length_b   1.000
_cell.length_c   1.000
_cell.angle_alpha   90.00
_cell.angle_beta   90.00
_cell.angle_gamma   90.00
#
_symmetry.space_group_name_H-M   'P 1'
#
loop_
_entity.id
_entity.type
_entity.pdbx_description
1 polymer ?
#
loop_
_entity_poly.entity_id
_entity_poly.type
_entity_poly.pdbx_seq_one_letter_code
_entity_poly.pdbx_strand_id
1 'polypeptide(L)'
;LEDLQDAFDFCFKVHYQPGKDSSCPPRGRTVRGHPAPPAEVRVSPQEVLAQMQQLLGRSETLQDFLQQELGAWRERQQRACLGAPVDTHLRPLETWFTELGQGLFQLLQLLRALGDLRQKVTYERDPLKEETPLLERRLRELLTYLLKSAFVVEQQPSMPNACKRPLVLRTTSKFSARARLLVRLHDRNHRMEAKIHIDRLGPPGFRRFNILTSSSKTLLAGDSPQDGLVCDFQYLTLKEQKDSRSGKGGKGAGEGPLVVTEELHLITFTLAYAYC
;
A
#
# COMPACT_ATOMS: atom_id res chain seq x y z
N LEU A 1 -23.85 12.20 -11.09
CA LEU A 1 -24.44 12.54 -9.77
C LEU A 1 -24.15 14.01 -9.46
N GLU A 2 -22.88 14.41 -9.54
CA GLU A 2 -22.43 15.80 -9.38
C GLU A 2 -23.19 16.79 -10.29
N ASP A 3 -23.26 16.55 -11.60
CA ASP A 3 -24.00 17.43 -12.52
C ASP A 3 -25.48 17.62 -12.15
N LEU A 4 -26.14 16.55 -11.66
CA LEU A 4 -27.54 16.60 -11.22
C LEU A 4 -27.71 17.38 -9.93
N GLN A 5 -26.71 17.30 -9.05
CA GLN A 5 -26.70 17.99 -7.77
C GLN A 5 -26.35 19.47 -7.93
N ASP A 6 -25.42 19.79 -8.83
CA ASP A 6 -25.08 21.17 -9.20
C ASP A 6 -26.26 21.84 -9.93
N ALA A 7 -26.97 21.11 -10.81
CA ALA A 7 -28.20 21.60 -11.43
C ALA A 7 -29.30 21.86 -10.38
N PHE A 8 -29.41 21.01 -9.37
CA PHE A 8 -30.35 21.20 -8.26
C PHE A 8 -29.97 22.41 -7.39
N ASP A 9 -28.69 22.52 -6.98
CA ASP A 9 -28.18 23.62 -6.16
C ASP A 9 -28.29 24.97 -6.88
N PHE A 10 -28.01 25.00 -8.19
CA PHE A 10 -28.26 26.16 -9.04
C PHE A 10 -29.74 26.55 -9.05
N CYS A 11 -30.65 25.60 -9.31
CA CYS A 11 -32.09 25.87 -9.28
C CYS A 11 -32.56 26.35 -7.90
N PHE A 12 -32.07 25.74 -6.83
CA PHE A 12 -32.42 26.09 -5.46
C PHE A 12 -31.94 27.51 -5.11
N LYS A 13 -30.68 27.86 -5.41
CA LYS A 13 -30.13 29.20 -5.17
C LYS A 13 -30.80 30.29 -6.00
N VAL A 14 -31.22 29.98 -7.24
CA VAL A 14 -31.91 30.93 -8.11
C VAL A 14 -33.36 31.18 -7.64
N HIS A 15 -34.04 30.17 -7.09
CA HIS A 15 -35.44 30.27 -6.70
C HIS A 15 -35.68 30.55 -5.20
N TYR A 16 -34.68 30.36 -4.34
CA TYR A 16 -34.79 30.56 -2.90
C TYR A 16 -33.92 31.74 -2.44
N GLN A 17 -34.51 32.93 -2.30
CA GLN A 17 -33.89 34.09 -1.64
C GLN A 17 -34.57 34.34 -0.30
N PRO A 18 -33.95 33.97 0.84
CA PRO A 18 -34.49 34.30 2.15
C PRO A 18 -34.20 35.77 2.46
N GLY A 19 -35.24 36.60 2.57
CA GLY A 19 -35.13 37.95 3.15
C GLY A 19 -35.34 39.16 2.24
N LYS A 20 -36.21 39.10 1.22
CA LYS A 20 -36.77 40.35 0.64
C LYS A 20 -38.13 40.64 1.28
N ASP A 21 -38.17 41.82 1.91
CA ASP A 21 -39.17 42.29 2.85
C ASP A 21 -40.63 42.16 2.40
N SER A 22 -41.44 41.87 3.41
CA SER A 22 -42.88 42.00 3.49
C SER A 22 -43.37 43.38 3.06
N SER A 23 -44.00 43.49 1.89
CA SER A 23 -45.27 44.20 1.69
C SER A 23 -45.81 43.90 0.29
N CYS A 24 -47.13 43.72 0.19
CA CYS A 24 -47.93 43.33 -0.99
C CYS A 24 -48.12 41.81 -1.19
N PRO A 25 -49.36 41.29 -1.11
CA PRO A 25 -49.68 39.95 -1.59
C PRO A 25 -49.91 40.04 -3.11
N PRO A 26 -49.40 39.08 -3.89
CA PRO A 26 -50.33 38.54 -4.87
C PRO A 26 -50.20 37.03 -5.04
N ARG A 27 -51.38 36.41 -4.94
CA ARG A 27 -51.88 35.29 -5.76
C ARG A 27 -51.05 34.01 -5.73
N GLY A 28 -51.72 32.95 -5.29
CA GLY A 28 -51.22 31.59 -5.32
C GLY A 28 -50.66 31.21 -6.69
N ARG A 29 -49.35 31.40 -6.86
CA ARG A 29 -48.55 30.56 -7.72
C ARG A 29 -48.31 29.29 -6.92
N THR A 30 -49.24 28.36 -7.07
CA THR A 30 -48.94 26.94 -6.93
C THR A 30 -47.55 26.72 -7.50
N VAL A 31 -46.61 26.22 -6.69
CA VAL A 31 -45.32 25.69 -7.16
C VAL A 31 -45.65 24.44 -7.98
N ARG A 32 -46.28 24.65 -9.14
CA ARG A 32 -46.62 23.62 -10.12
C ARG A 32 -45.43 23.53 -11.05
N GLY A 33 -44.71 22.42 -10.92
CA GLY A 33 -43.69 22.01 -11.86
C GLY A 33 -42.33 22.63 -11.61
N HIS A 34 -41.64 22.19 -10.55
CA HIS A 34 -40.24 21.89 -10.77
C HIS A 34 -40.21 20.78 -11.83
N PRO A 35 -39.52 20.92 -12.97
CA PRO A 35 -39.18 19.75 -13.74
C PRO A 35 -38.26 18.94 -12.84
N ALA A 36 -38.82 17.95 -12.16
CA ALA A 36 -37.99 16.89 -11.62
C ALA A 36 -37.17 16.37 -12.82
N PRO A 37 -35.84 16.31 -12.72
CA PRO A 37 -35.05 15.65 -13.75
C PRO A 37 -35.68 14.27 -14.00
N PRO A 38 -35.78 13.82 -15.26
CA PRO A 38 -36.50 12.61 -15.63
C PRO A 38 -36.12 11.48 -14.69
N ALA A 39 -37.13 10.80 -14.13
CA ALA A 39 -36.96 9.76 -13.11
C ALA A 39 -36.06 8.60 -13.58
N GLU A 40 -35.80 8.50 -14.89
CA GLU A 40 -34.92 7.52 -15.54
C GLU A 40 -33.42 7.75 -15.27
N VAL A 41 -33.00 8.91 -14.74
CA VAL A 41 -31.60 9.20 -14.38
C VAL A 41 -31.50 9.76 -12.96
N ARG A 42 -32.12 9.08 -12.00
CA ARG A 42 -31.80 9.27 -10.57
C ARG A 42 -31.19 7.99 -10.04
N VAL A 43 -29.91 7.75 -10.33
CA VAL A 43 -29.15 6.76 -9.55
C VAL A 43 -29.18 7.24 -8.11
N SER A 44 -29.82 6.49 -7.24
CA SER A 44 -29.91 6.89 -5.84
C SER A 44 -28.52 6.81 -5.20
N PRO A 45 -28.15 7.74 -4.30
CA PRO A 45 -26.89 7.61 -3.55
C PRO A 45 -26.77 6.26 -2.81
N GLN A 46 -27.92 5.66 -2.44
CA GLN A 46 -28.01 4.33 -1.85
C GLN A 46 -27.61 3.22 -2.85
N GLU A 47 -28.03 3.30 -4.11
CA GLU A 47 -27.58 2.37 -5.16
C GLU A 47 -26.07 2.48 -5.39
N VAL A 48 -25.52 3.70 -5.42
CA VAL A 48 -24.07 3.91 -5.55
C VAL A 48 -23.33 3.29 -4.38
N LEU A 49 -23.79 3.52 -3.15
CA LEU A 49 -23.21 2.88 -1.95
C LEU A 49 -23.29 1.36 -2.01
N ALA A 50 -24.44 0.80 -2.37
CA ALA A 50 -24.61 -0.66 -2.48
C ALA A 50 -23.64 -1.25 -3.51
N GLN A 51 -23.46 -0.59 -4.66
CA GLN A 51 -22.48 -1.00 -5.65
C GLN A 51 -21.04 -0.91 -5.13
N MET A 52 -20.69 0.16 -4.40
CA MET A 52 -19.37 0.29 -3.78
C MET A 52 -19.11 -0.80 -2.74
N GLN A 53 -20.10 -1.12 -1.90
CA GLN A 53 -20.01 -2.21 -0.93
C GLN A 53 -19.80 -3.56 -1.62
N GLN A 54 -20.53 -3.82 -2.70
CA GLN A 54 -20.37 -5.05 -3.49
C GLN A 54 -18.99 -5.12 -4.15
N LEU A 55 -18.50 -4.02 -4.73
CA LEU A 55 -17.17 -3.96 -5.32
C LEU A 55 -16.09 -4.19 -4.27
N LEU A 56 -16.22 -3.58 -3.09
CA LEU A 56 -15.31 -3.79 -1.98
C LEU A 56 -15.26 -5.26 -1.54
N GLY A 57 -16.41 -5.93 -1.42
CA GLY A 57 -16.46 -7.36 -1.09
C GLY A 57 -15.78 -8.24 -2.15
N ARG A 58 -15.91 -7.90 -3.44
CA ARG A 58 -15.18 -8.59 -4.52
C ARG A 58 -13.67 -8.32 -4.44
N SER A 59 -13.28 -7.09 -4.13
CA SER A 59 -11.88 -6.72 -3.96
C SER A 59 -11.21 -7.44 -2.79
N GLU A 60 -11.93 -7.70 -1.70
CA GLU A 60 -11.46 -8.54 -0.59
C GLU A 60 -11.17 -9.97 -1.05
N THR A 61 -12.11 -10.57 -1.77
CA THR A 61 -11.92 -11.93 -2.32
C THR A 61 -10.70 -11.99 -3.25
N LEU A 62 -10.53 -10.97 -4.09
CA LEU A 62 -9.35 -10.84 -4.96
C LEU A 62 -8.07 -10.66 -4.15
N GLN A 63 -8.12 -9.91 -3.05
CA GLN A 63 -6.96 -9.73 -2.18
C GLN A 63 -6.53 -11.04 -1.53
N ASP A 64 -7.48 -11.84 -1.04
CA ASP A 64 -7.19 -13.17 -0.47
C ASP A 64 -6.53 -14.08 -1.50
N PHE A 65 -7.04 -14.08 -2.74
CA PHE A 65 -6.41 -14.78 -3.85
C PHE A 65 -4.97 -14.29 -4.11
N LEU A 66 -4.73 -12.98 -4.10
CA LEU A 66 -3.38 -12.43 -4.26
C LEU A 66 -2.44 -12.81 -3.12
N GLN A 67 -2.94 -12.94 -1.89
CA GLN A 67 -2.11 -13.43 -0.78
C GLN A 67 -1.71 -14.89 -0.98
N GLN A 68 -2.62 -15.72 -1.48
CA GLN A 68 -2.32 -17.11 -1.81
C GLN A 68 -1.27 -17.20 -2.92
N GLU A 69 -1.44 -16.48 -4.01
CA GLU A 69 -0.48 -16.43 -5.13
C GLU A 69 0.88 -15.89 -4.70
N LEU A 70 0.89 -14.87 -3.83
CA LEU A 70 2.11 -14.35 -3.24
C LEU A 70 2.81 -15.38 -2.35
N GLY A 71 2.05 -16.13 -1.56
CA GLY A 71 2.56 -17.25 -0.75
C GLY A 71 3.21 -18.33 -1.62
N ALA A 72 2.51 -18.76 -2.67
CA ALA A 72 3.03 -19.73 -3.63
C ALA A 72 4.29 -19.23 -4.36
N TRP A 73 4.36 -17.93 -4.67
CA TRP A 73 5.58 -17.33 -5.20
C TRP A 73 6.73 -17.34 -4.18
N ARG A 74 6.49 -17.04 -2.90
CA ARG A 74 7.52 -17.11 -1.84
C ARG A 74 8.08 -18.53 -1.72
N GLU A 75 7.23 -19.56 -1.75
CA GLU A 75 7.66 -20.96 -1.73
C GLU A 75 8.49 -21.34 -2.97
N ARG A 76 8.11 -20.85 -4.16
CA ARG A 76 8.93 -21.00 -5.37
C ARG A 76 10.28 -20.30 -5.21
N GLN A 77 10.32 -19.09 -4.67
CA GLN A 77 11.57 -18.37 -4.43
C GLN A 77 12.47 -19.11 -3.43
N GLN A 78 11.93 -19.68 -2.36
CA GLN A 78 12.68 -20.50 -1.41
C GLN A 78 13.30 -21.73 -2.11
N ARG A 79 12.52 -22.45 -2.92
CA ARG A 79 13.03 -23.60 -3.69
C ARG A 79 14.10 -23.17 -4.72
N ALA A 80 13.93 -22.03 -5.38
CA ALA A 80 14.93 -21.46 -6.27
C ALA A 80 16.25 -21.16 -5.54
N CYS A 81 16.17 -20.65 -4.30
CA CYS A 81 17.34 -20.41 -3.47
C CYS A 81 18.10 -21.69 -3.12
N LEU A 82 17.41 -22.83 -3.05
CA LEU A 82 17.99 -24.16 -2.86
C LEU A 82 18.49 -24.80 -4.17
N GLY A 83 18.36 -24.11 -5.31
CA GLY A 83 18.84 -24.55 -6.61
C GLY A 83 17.79 -25.22 -7.51
N ALA A 84 16.51 -25.23 -7.12
CA ALA A 84 15.46 -25.76 -7.98
C ALA A 84 15.25 -24.87 -9.24
N PRO A 85 15.07 -25.45 -10.43
CA PRO A 85 14.80 -24.70 -11.65
C PRO A 85 13.33 -24.28 -11.71
N VAL A 86 12.93 -23.32 -10.87
CA VAL A 86 11.56 -22.79 -10.80
C VAL A 86 11.51 -21.34 -11.24
N ASP A 87 10.42 -20.96 -11.90
CA ASP A 87 10.18 -19.59 -12.29
C ASP A 87 9.74 -18.73 -11.10
N THR A 88 10.48 -17.63 -10.88
CA THR A 88 10.25 -16.62 -9.84
C THR A 88 9.89 -15.25 -10.40
N HIS A 89 9.47 -15.14 -11.67
CA HIS A 89 9.06 -13.89 -12.28
C HIS A 89 7.86 -13.26 -11.55
N LEU A 90 8.00 -11.98 -11.19
CA LEU A 90 7.01 -11.21 -10.44
C LEU A 90 6.01 -10.45 -11.31
N ARG A 91 6.16 -10.45 -12.64
CA ARG A 91 5.34 -9.63 -13.56
C ARG A 91 3.82 -9.85 -13.40
N PRO A 92 3.30 -11.09 -13.35
CA PRO A 92 1.85 -11.30 -13.18
C PRO A 92 1.34 -10.73 -11.85
N LEU A 93 2.09 -10.98 -10.76
CA LEU A 93 1.78 -10.45 -9.44
C LEU A 93 1.81 -8.91 -9.43
N GLU A 94 2.83 -8.28 -10.02
CA GLU A 94 2.92 -6.82 -10.14
C GLU A 94 1.71 -6.24 -10.87
N THR A 95 1.27 -6.87 -11.97
CA THR A 95 0.06 -6.45 -12.68
C THR A 95 -1.15 -6.56 -11.77
N TRP A 96 -1.43 -7.72 -11.18
CA TRP A 96 -2.64 -7.91 -10.38
C TRP A 96 -2.68 -7.03 -9.13
N PHE A 97 -1.54 -6.86 -8.44
CA PHE A 97 -1.42 -5.96 -7.30
C PHE A 97 -1.64 -4.50 -7.72
N THR A 98 -1.10 -4.08 -8.87
CA THR A 98 -1.30 -2.72 -9.38
C THR A 98 -2.77 -2.47 -9.76
N GLU A 99 -3.40 -3.38 -10.51
CA GLU A 99 -4.81 -3.24 -10.93
C GLU A 99 -5.75 -3.21 -9.72
N LEU A 100 -5.59 -4.12 -8.76
CA LEU A 100 -6.38 -4.10 -7.53
C LEU A 100 -6.14 -2.80 -6.75
N GLY A 101 -4.88 -2.39 -6.61
CA GLY A 101 -4.53 -1.14 -5.94
C GLY A 101 -5.18 0.07 -6.59
N GLN A 102 -5.19 0.15 -7.93
CA GLN A 102 -5.80 1.24 -8.67
C GLN A 102 -7.32 1.26 -8.49
N GLY A 103 -7.97 0.09 -8.57
CA GLY A 103 -9.40 -0.02 -8.32
C GLY A 103 -9.79 0.42 -6.90
N LEU A 104 -9.04 -0.02 -5.89
CA LEU A 104 -9.27 0.39 -4.49
C LEU A 104 -9.05 1.89 -4.27
N PHE A 105 -8.02 2.45 -4.91
CA PHE A 105 -7.76 3.88 -4.81
C PHE A 105 -8.84 4.72 -5.52
N GLN A 106 -9.30 4.29 -6.70
CA GLN A 106 -10.43 4.92 -7.40
C GLN A 106 -11.71 4.88 -6.56
N LEU A 107 -12.01 3.73 -5.92
CA LEU A 107 -13.12 3.63 -4.98
C LEU A 107 -12.98 4.61 -3.81
N LEU A 108 -11.76 4.83 -3.31
CA LEU A 108 -11.51 5.75 -2.20
C LEU A 108 -11.76 7.20 -2.62
N GLN A 109 -11.31 7.59 -3.81
CA GLN A 109 -11.55 8.92 -4.36
C GLN A 109 -13.04 9.14 -4.64
N LEU A 110 -13.74 8.13 -5.18
CA LEU A 110 -15.18 8.22 -5.42
C LEU A 110 -15.97 8.37 -4.10
N LEU A 111 -15.56 7.65 -3.05
CA LEU A 111 -16.17 7.76 -1.73
C LEU A 111 -15.93 9.14 -1.09
N ARG A 112 -14.72 9.70 -1.24
CA ARG A 112 -14.41 11.07 -0.81
C ARG A 112 -15.25 12.10 -1.55
N ALA A 113 -15.36 11.97 -2.88
CA ALA A 113 -16.19 12.86 -3.70
C ALA A 113 -17.68 12.80 -3.30
N LEU A 114 -18.21 11.61 -2.99
CA LEU A 114 -19.56 11.47 -2.42
C LEU A 114 -19.69 12.19 -1.07
N GLY A 115 -18.65 12.10 -0.22
CA GLY A 115 -18.57 12.82 1.04
C GLY A 115 -18.61 14.35 0.86
N ASP A 116 -17.92 14.88 -0.14
CA ASP A 116 -17.88 16.31 -0.46
C ASP A 116 -19.22 16.80 -1.06
N LEU A 117 -19.81 16.01 -1.96
CA LEU A 117 -21.16 16.25 -2.49
C LEU A 117 -22.19 16.31 -1.37
N ARG A 118 -22.07 15.45 -0.35
CA ARG A 118 -22.95 15.48 0.83
C ARG A 118 -22.85 16.77 1.64
N GLN A 119 -21.66 17.38 1.75
CA GLN A 119 -21.52 18.67 2.45
C GLN A 119 -22.31 19.79 1.76
N LYS A 120 -22.53 19.68 0.45
CA LYS A 120 -23.31 20.67 -0.33
C LYS A 120 -24.83 20.50 -0.17
N VAL A 121 -25.33 19.27 0.04
CA VAL A 121 -26.77 18.98 0.18
C VAL A 121 -26.98 17.85 1.20
N THR A 122 -27.58 18.14 2.36
CA THR A 122 -27.84 17.14 3.42
C THR A 122 -29.32 17.12 3.81
N TYR A 123 -29.89 15.94 4.05
CA TYR A 123 -31.26 15.73 4.53
C TYR A 123 -31.28 15.06 5.90
N GLU A 124 -32.35 15.22 6.70
CA GLU A 124 -32.41 14.77 8.12
C GLU A 124 -32.28 13.25 8.33
N ARG A 125 -32.52 12.41 7.32
CA ARG A 125 -32.39 10.94 7.39
C ARG A 125 -31.58 10.40 6.22
N ASP A 126 -30.33 10.83 6.14
CA ASP A 126 -29.40 10.37 5.12
C ASP A 126 -28.62 9.13 5.59
N PRO A 127 -28.90 7.91 5.06
CA PRO A 127 -28.14 6.71 5.40
C PRO A 127 -26.66 6.81 4.99
N LEU A 128 -26.30 7.73 4.08
CA LEU A 128 -24.90 8.02 3.74
C LEU A 128 -24.12 8.59 4.92
N LYS A 129 -24.78 9.11 5.97
CA LYS A 129 -24.10 9.72 7.12
C LYS A 129 -23.33 8.69 7.96
N GLU A 130 -23.88 7.49 8.11
CA GLU A 130 -23.30 6.44 8.96
C GLU A 130 -22.50 5.42 8.15
N GLU A 131 -22.92 5.08 6.92
CA GLU A 131 -22.27 4.02 6.13
C GLU A 131 -20.97 4.46 5.44
N THR A 132 -20.92 5.70 4.95
CA THR A 132 -19.73 6.26 4.26
C THR A 132 -18.44 6.16 5.08
N PRO A 133 -18.37 6.58 6.36
CA PRO A 133 -17.12 6.50 7.14
C PRO A 133 -16.71 5.05 7.44
N LEU A 134 -17.67 4.13 7.62
CA LEU A 134 -17.39 2.71 7.83
C LEU A 134 -16.78 2.09 6.56
N LEU A 135 -17.35 2.41 5.40
CA LEU A 135 -16.85 1.96 4.11
C LEU A 135 -15.44 2.52 3.82
N GLU A 136 -15.21 3.79 4.14
CA GLU A 136 -13.90 4.42 3.96
C GLU A 136 -12.84 3.76 4.83
N ARG A 137 -13.16 3.49 6.10
CA ARG A 137 -12.26 2.79 7.01
C ARG A 137 -11.89 1.41 6.47
N ARG A 138 -12.88 0.61 6.08
CA ARG A 138 -12.68 -0.74 5.54
C ARG A 138 -11.81 -0.71 4.28
N LEU A 139 -12.05 0.24 3.39
CA LEU A 139 -11.26 0.44 2.18
C LEU A 139 -9.81 0.84 2.48
N ARG A 140 -9.58 1.73 3.46
CA ARG A 140 -8.23 2.12 3.92
C ARG A 140 -7.48 0.94 4.55
N GLU A 141 -8.17 0.11 5.33
CA GLU A 141 -7.60 -1.11 5.90
C GLU A 141 -7.16 -2.08 4.78
N LEU A 142 -8.01 -2.26 3.77
CA LEU A 142 -7.71 -3.10 2.60
C LEU A 142 -6.51 -2.60 1.80
N LEU A 143 -6.47 -1.30 1.48
CA LEU A 143 -5.33 -0.64 0.83
C LEU A 143 -4.06 -0.77 1.64
N THR A 144 -4.13 -0.56 2.96
CA THR A 144 -2.99 -0.70 3.86
C THR A 144 -2.44 -2.13 3.83
N TYR A 145 -3.31 -3.13 3.87
CA TYR A 145 -2.91 -4.53 3.80
C TYR A 145 -2.31 -4.89 2.43
N LEU A 146 -2.87 -4.38 1.34
CA LEU A 146 -2.34 -4.57 -0.01
C LEU A 146 -0.94 -3.98 -0.14
N LEU A 147 -0.75 -2.74 0.30
CA LEU A 147 0.55 -2.04 0.22
C LEU A 147 1.62 -2.73 1.10
N LYS A 148 1.24 -3.20 2.29
CA LYS A 148 2.16 -3.95 3.17
C LYS A 148 2.59 -5.29 2.57
N SER A 149 1.69 -6.00 1.91
CA SER A 149 2.00 -7.29 1.27
C SER A 149 2.74 -7.14 -0.06
N ALA A 150 2.57 -6.00 -0.74
CA ALA A 150 3.19 -5.69 -2.03
C ALA A 150 4.70 -5.44 -2.00
N PHE A 151 5.28 -5.12 -0.84
CA PHE A 151 6.71 -4.87 -0.73
C PHE A 151 7.46 -6.17 -0.44
N VAL A 152 8.17 -6.69 -1.44
CA VAL A 152 8.77 -8.03 -1.42
C VAL A 152 10.27 -7.98 -1.70
N VAL A 153 11.00 -8.99 -1.24
CA VAL A 153 12.41 -9.18 -1.60
C VAL A 153 12.46 -9.99 -2.88
N GLU A 154 12.74 -9.36 -4.01
CA GLU A 154 12.84 -10.02 -5.33
C GLU A 154 14.11 -10.88 -5.45
N GLN A 155 15.26 -10.33 -5.05
CA GLN A 155 16.53 -11.04 -5.02
C GLN A 155 17.02 -11.17 -3.58
N GLN A 156 17.06 -12.41 -3.11
CA GLN A 156 17.57 -12.73 -1.78
C GLN A 156 19.06 -12.38 -1.65
N PRO A 157 19.53 -12.03 -0.43
CA PRO A 157 20.93 -11.68 -0.18
C PRO A 157 21.89 -12.73 -0.73
N SER A 158 22.80 -12.31 -1.61
CA SER A 158 23.74 -13.22 -2.26
C SER A 158 25.08 -12.54 -2.57
N MET A 159 26.17 -13.31 -2.56
CA MET A 159 27.51 -12.85 -2.94
C MET A 159 27.79 -13.18 -4.42
N PRO A 160 28.43 -12.29 -5.20
CA PRO A 160 28.60 -12.44 -6.64
C PRO A 160 29.46 -13.66 -7.06
N ASN A 161 30.45 -14.04 -6.26
CA ASN A 161 31.42 -15.10 -6.60
C ASN A 161 31.27 -16.37 -5.75
N ALA A 162 30.29 -16.44 -4.84
CA ALA A 162 30.06 -17.65 -4.06
C ALA A 162 29.19 -18.60 -4.89
N CYS A 163 29.62 -19.85 -5.06
CA CYS A 163 28.91 -20.91 -5.78
C CYS A 163 27.41 -20.93 -5.41
N LYS A 164 26.55 -20.24 -6.17
CA LYS A 164 25.07 -20.21 -6.09
C LYS A 164 24.46 -20.56 -4.71
N ARG A 165 24.97 -19.98 -3.62
CA ARG A 165 24.46 -20.18 -2.25
C ARG A 165 23.89 -18.87 -1.74
N PRO A 166 22.68 -18.49 -2.19
CA PRO A 166 21.97 -17.36 -1.60
C PRO A 166 21.76 -17.60 -0.10
N LEU A 167 21.56 -16.53 0.66
CA LEU A 167 21.35 -16.52 2.12
C LEU A 167 22.59 -16.84 2.97
N VAL A 168 23.71 -17.29 2.39
CA VAL A 168 24.97 -17.48 3.11
C VAL A 168 25.90 -16.29 2.85
N LEU A 169 26.10 -15.45 3.86
CA LEU A 169 26.89 -14.22 3.76
C LEU A 169 28.17 -14.33 4.57
N ARG A 170 29.29 -13.84 4.00
CA ARG A 170 30.56 -13.68 4.71
C ARG A 170 30.76 -12.20 5.05
N THR A 171 31.15 -11.91 6.29
CA THR A 171 31.33 -10.53 6.79
C THR A 171 32.28 -9.69 5.93
N THR A 172 33.39 -10.26 5.48
CA THR A 172 34.40 -9.57 4.67
C THR A 172 34.03 -9.46 3.18
N SER A 173 32.95 -10.10 2.74
CA SER A 173 32.56 -10.17 1.34
C SER A 173 31.42 -9.21 1.03
N LYS A 174 31.46 -8.65 -0.17
CA LYS A 174 30.37 -7.83 -0.70
C LYS A 174 29.19 -8.73 -1.09
N PHE A 175 27.97 -8.28 -0.78
CA PHE A 175 26.74 -8.94 -1.19
C PHE A 175 25.75 -7.95 -1.81
N SER A 176 24.74 -8.48 -2.47
CA SER A 176 23.63 -7.71 -3.03
C SER A 176 22.29 -8.29 -2.63
N ALA A 177 21.28 -7.44 -2.55
CA ALA A 177 19.90 -7.81 -2.31
C ALA A 177 18.97 -6.80 -2.97
N ARG A 178 17.83 -7.27 -3.48
CA ARG A 178 16.89 -6.43 -4.24
C ARG A 178 15.49 -6.56 -3.66
N ALA A 179 14.88 -5.42 -3.36
CA ALA A 179 13.47 -5.33 -2.99
C ALA A 179 12.66 -4.72 -4.15
N ARG A 180 11.40 -5.15 -4.29
CA ARG A 180 10.46 -4.67 -5.30
C ARG A 180 9.14 -4.30 -4.63
N LEU A 181 8.54 -3.19 -5.06
CA LEU A 181 7.16 -2.85 -4.75
C LEU A 181 6.26 -3.31 -5.91
N LEU A 182 5.33 -4.23 -5.65
CA LEU A 182 4.42 -4.80 -6.66
C LEU A 182 3.27 -3.87 -7.04
N VAL A 183 3.10 -2.76 -6.32
CA VAL A 183 1.99 -1.82 -6.54
C VAL A 183 2.53 -0.52 -7.12
N ARG A 184 2.03 -0.14 -8.30
CA ARG A 184 2.38 1.11 -8.99
C ARG A 184 1.30 2.17 -8.83
N LEU A 185 1.11 2.64 -7.60
CA LEU A 185 0.20 3.74 -7.26
C LEU A 185 0.91 5.08 -7.01
N HIS A 186 2.25 5.09 -7.13
CA HIS A 186 3.03 6.27 -6.79
C HIS A 186 2.75 7.45 -7.73
N ASP A 187 2.66 8.63 -7.13
CA ASP A 187 2.83 9.88 -7.86
C ASP A 187 4.31 10.00 -8.25
N ARG A 188 4.58 10.15 -9.55
CA ARG A 188 5.94 10.29 -10.09
C ARG A 188 6.73 11.44 -9.44
N ASN A 189 6.02 12.38 -8.82
CA ASN A 189 6.62 13.54 -8.16
C ASN A 189 7.14 13.26 -6.74
N HIS A 190 6.75 12.15 -6.11
CA HIS A 190 7.15 11.81 -4.74
C HIS A 190 8.25 10.74 -4.73
N ARG A 191 9.45 11.15 -4.31
CA ARG A 191 10.58 10.22 -4.14
C ARG A 191 10.37 9.34 -2.92
N MET A 192 10.31 8.02 -3.14
CA MET A 192 10.24 7.03 -2.07
C MET A 192 11.63 6.47 -1.75
N GLU A 193 11.97 6.40 -0.48
CA GLU A 193 13.27 5.88 -0.01
C GLU A 193 13.06 4.60 0.79
N ALA A 194 13.73 3.53 0.37
CA ALA A 194 13.81 2.29 1.14
C ALA A 194 15.10 2.27 1.97
N LYS A 195 15.02 1.70 3.17
CA LYS A 195 16.17 1.47 4.06
C LYS A 195 16.38 -0.02 4.29
N ILE A 196 17.63 -0.43 4.45
CA ILE A 196 18.03 -1.80 4.72
C ILE A 196 18.70 -1.88 6.10
N HIS A 197 18.30 -2.87 6.89
CA HIS A 197 18.77 -3.11 8.25
C HIS A 197 19.02 -4.61 8.45
N ILE A 198 19.85 -4.97 9.43
CA ILE A 198 20.02 -6.35 9.87
C ILE A 198 19.79 -6.42 11.39
N ASP A 199 19.19 -7.52 11.87
CA ASP A 199 18.99 -7.83 13.29
C ASP A 199 18.19 -6.79 14.10
N ARG A 200 17.27 -6.05 13.46
CA ARG A 200 16.45 -5.02 14.14
C ARG A 200 15.60 -5.58 15.30
N LEU A 201 15.22 -6.85 15.22
CA LEU A 201 14.34 -7.54 16.18
C LEU A 201 15.00 -8.83 16.73
N GLY A 202 16.33 -8.92 16.68
CA GLY A 202 17.04 -10.13 17.09
C GLY A 202 16.93 -10.43 18.59
N PRO A 203 16.80 -11.71 18.99
CA PRO A 203 16.77 -12.11 20.39
C PRO A 203 18.04 -11.66 21.14
N PRO A 204 17.92 -11.30 22.43
CA PRO A 204 19.08 -10.92 23.24
C PRO A 204 20.05 -12.10 23.40
N GLY A 205 21.36 -11.81 23.35
CA GLY A 205 22.43 -12.82 23.51
C GLY A 205 22.96 -13.41 22.20
N PHE A 206 22.35 -13.08 21.07
CA PHE A 206 22.85 -13.43 19.73
C PHE A 206 23.82 -12.37 19.20
N ARG A 207 24.69 -12.77 18.27
CA ARG A 207 25.62 -11.85 17.62
C ARG A 207 24.84 -10.85 16.80
N ARG A 208 25.38 -9.65 16.66
CA ARG A 208 24.74 -8.57 15.90
C ARG A 208 25.66 -8.10 14.80
N PHE A 209 25.06 -7.78 13.67
CA PHE A 209 25.79 -7.26 12.53
C PHE A 209 25.33 -5.85 12.18
N ASN A 210 26.21 -5.10 11.52
CA ASN A 210 25.91 -3.80 10.94
C ASN A 210 26.20 -3.83 9.44
N ILE A 211 25.36 -3.15 8.66
CA ILE A 211 25.61 -2.89 7.24
C ILE A 211 26.42 -1.60 7.14
N LEU A 212 27.62 -1.66 6.57
CA LEU A 212 28.57 -0.53 6.57
C LEU A 212 28.43 0.46 5.41
N THR A 213 27.66 0.12 4.40
CA THR A 213 27.44 0.94 3.19
C THR A 213 26.17 1.78 3.32
N SER A 214 25.87 2.58 2.29
CA SER A 214 24.60 3.33 2.21
C SER A 214 23.42 2.42 2.52
N SER A 215 22.80 2.64 3.68
CA SER A 215 21.70 1.84 4.19
C SER A 215 20.35 2.31 3.65
N SER A 216 20.35 3.29 2.74
CA SER A 216 19.15 3.80 2.10
C SER A 216 19.33 3.93 0.60
N LYS A 217 18.24 3.71 -0.13
CA LYS A 217 18.19 3.79 -1.58
C LYS A 217 16.80 4.23 -2.05
N THR A 218 16.77 5.17 -2.98
CA THR A 218 15.52 5.61 -3.62
C THR A 218 14.96 4.48 -4.48
N LEU A 219 13.65 4.27 -4.45
CA LEU A 219 12.98 3.42 -5.43
C LEU A 219 13.08 4.12 -6.79
N LEU A 220 13.66 3.43 -7.76
CA LEU A 220 13.70 3.90 -9.12
C LEU A 220 12.60 3.17 -9.89
N ALA A 221 11.73 3.94 -10.55
CA ALA A 221 11.01 3.43 -11.70
C ALA A 221 12.02 3.42 -12.84
N GLY A 222 12.34 2.25 -13.40
CA GLY A 222 13.21 2.25 -14.57
C GLY A 222 12.52 2.88 -15.78
N ASP A 223 13.32 3.21 -16.80
CA ASP A 223 12.86 3.92 -17.99
C ASP A 223 11.89 3.08 -18.84
N SER A 224 11.85 1.76 -18.62
CA SER A 224 10.90 0.86 -19.24
C SER A 224 9.75 0.49 -18.30
N PRO A 225 8.52 0.26 -18.83
CA PRO A 225 7.41 -0.28 -18.04
C PRO A 225 7.69 -1.70 -17.49
N GLN A 226 8.79 -2.33 -17.91
CA GLN A 226 9.24 -3.64 -17.43
C GLN A 226 10.14 -3.55 -16.18
N ASP A 227 10.72 -2.39 -15.89
CA ASP A 227 11.70 -2.28 -14.80
C ASP A 227 11.05 -2.27 -13.40
N GLY A 228 9.74 -2.06 -13.32
CA GLY A 228 8.99 -2.00 -12.06
C GLY A 228 9.56 -1.00 -11.06
N LEU A 229 9.08 -1.07 -9.81
CA LEU A 229 9.53 -0.21 -8.72
C LEU A 229 10.52 -0.98 -7.83
N VAL A 230 11.81 -0.75 -8.04
CA VAL A 230 12.88 -1.60 -7.47
C VAL A 230 13.88 -0.79 -6.65
N CYS A 231 14.33 -1.39 -5.55
CA CYS A 231 15.50 -0.99 -4.79
C CYS A 231 16.58 -2.06 -4.86
N ASP A 232 17.58 -1.84 -5.70
CA ASP A 232 18.71 -2.76 -5.85
C ASP A 232 19.88 -2.35 -4.95
N PHE A 233 20.09 -3.01 -3.81
CA PHE A 233 21.23 -2.74 -2.95
C PHE A 233 22.41 -3.61 -3.37
N GLN A 234 23.46 -2.98 -3.89
CA GLN A 234 24.68 -3.64 -4.34
C GLN A 234 25.86 -3.27 -3.46
N TYR A 235 26.87 -4.14 -3.42
CA TYR A 235 28.14 -3.93 -2.72
C TYR A 235 28.02 -3.74 -1.20
N LEU A 236 26.96 -4.26 -0.59
CA LEU A 236 26.75 -4.23 0.86
C LEU A 236 27.81 -5.08 1.57
N THR A 237 28.20 -4.69 2.80
CA THR A 237 29.18 -5.42 3.62
C THR A 237 28.71 -5.50 5.06
N LEU A 238 28.89 -6.65 5.71
CA LEU A 238 28.49 -6.88 7.10
C LEU A 238 29.69 -6.77 8.05
N LYS A 239 29.52 -6.09 9.18
CA LYS A 239 30.50 -6.05 10.26
C LYS A 239 29.86 -6.47 11.57
N GLU A 240 30.47 -7.44 12.23
CA GLU A 240 30.05 -7.88 13.56
C GLU A 240 30.23 -6.74 14.57
N GLN A 241 29.20 -6.54 15.38
CA GLN A 241 29.20 -5.60 16.49
C GLN A 241 29.87 -6.28 17.68
N LYS A 242 31.01 -5.74 18.12
CA LYS A 242 31.62 -6.15 19.38
C LYS A 242 30.87 -5.46 20.52
N ASP A 243 30.16 -6.21 21.35
CA ASP A 243 29.49 -5.67 22.53
C ASP A 243 30.53 -5.13 23.52
N SER A 244 30.53 -3.82 23.72
CA SER A 244 31.44 -3.11 24.62
C SER A 244 31.14 -3.29 26.12
N ARG A 245 30.19 -4.17 26.48
CA ARG A 245 29.82 -4.45 27.87
C ARG A 245 30.72 -5.48 28.56
N SER A 246 31.62 -6.14 27.84
CA SER A 246 32.63 -7.02 28.42
C SER A 246 33.87 -6.22 28.86
N GLY A 247 33.77 -5.58 30.02
CA GLY A 247 34.97 -5.19 30.77
C GLY A 247 35.82 -6.42 31.08
N LYS A 248 37.15 -6.27 30.96
CA LYS A 248 38.24 -7.18 31.40
C LYS A 248 37.80 -8.57 31.90
N GLY A 249 38.12 -9.61 31.13
CA GLY A 249 38.44 -10.94 31.70
C GLY A 249 37.51 -12.12 31.39
N GLY A 250 36.77 -12.13 30.29
CA GLY A 250 36.00 -13.30 29.86
C GLY A 250 36.39 -13.81 28.47
N LYS A 251 37.29 -14.80 28.39
CA LYS A 251 37.38 -15.67 27.20
C LYS A 251 36.08 -16.49 27.16
N GLY A 252 35.11 -16.07 26.36
CA GLY A 252 33.85 -16.81 26.18
C GLY A 252 32.62 -15.99 25.75
N ALA A 253 32.71 -14.67 25.62
CA ALA A 253 31.53 -13.81 25.37
C ALA A 253 31.16 -13.59 23.89
N GLY A 254 31.84 -14.26 22.94
CA GLY A 254 31.57 -14.15 21.49
C GLY A 254 30.83 -15.35 20.90
N GLU A 255 30.60 -16.39 21.70
CA GLU A 255 29.81 -17.54 21.29
C GLU A 255 28.36 -17.24 21.69
N GLY A 256 27.53 -16.95 20.69
CA GLY A 256 26.09 -16.99 20.89
C GLY A 256 25.67 -18.37 21.42
N PRO A 257 24.43 -18.52 21.89
CA PRO A 257 23.95 -19.79 22.44
C PRO A 257 23.95 -20.95 21.43
N LEU A 258 24.13 -20.64 20.14
CA LEU A 258 24.20 -21.59 19.03
C LEU A 258 25.56 -21.53 18.35
N VAL A 259 25.94 -22.63 17.70
CA VAL A 259 27.14 -22.69 16.86
C VAL A 259 26.99 -21.68 15.71
N VAL A 260 28.11 -21.11 15.25
CA VAL A 260 28.15 -20.02 14.27
C VAL A 260 27.31 -20.27 13.02
N THR A 261 27.16 -21.53 12.60
CA THR A 261 26.45 -21.97 11.40
C THR A 261 24.95 -22.18 11.58
N GLU A 262 24.45 -22.18 12.82
CA GLU A 262 23.04 -22.42 13.15
C GLU A 262 22.29 -21.11 13.51
N GLU A 263 23.03 -20.02 13.71
CA GLU A 263 22.47 -18.71 13.97
C GLU A 263 21.95 -18.07 12.67
N LEU A 264 20.65 -17.74 12.67
CA LEU A 264 19.98 -17.11 11.54
C LEU A 264 19.75 -15.62 11.80
N HIS A 265 20.14 -14.80 10.83
CA HIS A 265 19.97 -13.34 10.86
C HIS A 265 18.94 -12.88 9.84
N LEU A 266 18.20 -11.82 10.18
CA LEU A 266 17.18 -11.26 9.31
C LEU A 266 17.59 -9.90 8.77
N ILE A 267 17.66 -9.80 7.45
CA ILE A 267 17.79 -8.51 6.75
C ILE A 267 16.39 -7.95 6.50
N THR A 268 16.13 -6.77 7.04
CA THR A 268 14.85 -6.08 6.98
C THR A 268 14.95 -4.90 6.02
N PHE A 269 14.00 -4.81 5.09
CA PHE A 269 13.79 -3.63 4.26
C PHE A 269 12.60 -2.84 4.80
N THR A 270 12.72 -1.53 4.90
CA THR A 270 11.62 -0.64 5.29
C THR A 270 11.41 0.42 4.24
N LEU A 271 10.16 0.63 3.87
CA LEU A 271 9.74 1.63 2.90
C LEU A 271 8.70 2.55 3.54
N ALA A 272 8.96 3.86 3.53
CA ALA A 272 7.93 4.84 3.85
C ALA A 272 7.13 5.13 2.57
N TYR A 273 5.88 4.69 2.54
CA TYR A 273 4.99 4.87 1.40
C TYR A 273 3.92 5.91 1.73
N ALA A 274 3.82 6.95 0.91
CA ALA A 274 2.79 7.97 0.99
C ALA A 274 1.96 7.94 -0.30
N TYR A 275 0.65 7.90 -0.15
CA TYR A 275 -0.31 8.07 -1.24
C TYR A 275 -1.32 9.15 -0.85
N CYS A 276 -1.71 9.99 -1.80
CA CYS A 276 -2.59 11.15 -1.60
C CYS A 276 -4.07 10.77 -1.75
#